data_AF-A0A954RFL2-F1
#
_entry.id   AF-A0A954RFL2-F1
#
_cell.length_a   1.000
_cell.length_b   1.000
_cell.length_c   1.000
_cell.angle_alpha   90.00
_cell.angle_beta   90.00
_cell.angle_gamma   90.00
#
_symmetry.space_group_name_H-M   'P 1'
#
loop_
_entity.id
_entity.type
_entity.pdbx_description
1 polymer ?
#
loop_
_entity_poly.entity_id
_entity_poly.type
_entity_poly.pdbx_seq_one_letter_code
_entity_poly.pdbx_strand_id
1 'polypeptide(L)' 'MPTGKGVWEATEIGSPQGGVVSPLIANIYLDAFDQEMMRRGYRIVRYADDILILCRSKRSAEHAMSVATEILE' A
#
# COMPACT_ATOMS: atom_id res chain seq x y z
N MET A 1 -10.70 14.55 45.88
CA MET A 1 -11.07 13.47 44.92
C MET A 1 -10.04 13.49 43.80
N PRO A 2 -9.19 12.46 43.63
CA PRO A 2 -8.22 12.42 42.54
C PRO A 2 -8.77 11.66 41.33
N THR A 3 -8.89 12.39 40.22
CA THR A 3 -8.52 12.04 38.83
C THR A 3 -8.78 10.63 38.31
N GLY A 4 -9.69 10.52 37.34
CA GLY A 4 -9.96 9.34 36.53
C GLY A 4 -8.72 8.84 35.78
N LYS A 5 -8.35 7.58 36.03
CA LYS A 5 -7.27 6.87 35.35
C LYS A 5 -7.74 6.43 33.97
N GLY A 6 -7.18 7.01 32.92
CA GLY A 6 -7.20 6.43 31.57
C GLY A 6 -6.33 5.19 31.55
N VAL A 7 -6.92 4.05 31.19
CA VAL A 7 -6.23 2.78 31.02
C VAL A 7 -5.44 2.86 29.71
N TRP A 8 -4.11 2.79 29.78
CA TRP A 8 -3.25 2.67 28.61
C TRP A 8 -2.96 1.19 28.38
N GLU A 9 -3.54 0.60 27.34
CA GLU A 9 -3.12 -0.69 26.80
C GLU A 9 -2.14 -0.44 25.66
N ALA A 10 -0.90 -0.92 25.80
CA ALA A 10 0.06 -0.93 24.71
C ALA A 10 -0.34 -2.01 23.70
N THR A 11 -0.73 -1.61 22.50
CA THR A 11 -0.99 -2.54 21.40
C THR A 11 0.36 -2.97 20.81
N GLU A 12 0.74 -4.24 20.99
CA GLU A 12 2.00 -4.80 20.45
C GLU A 12 1.97 -5.01 18.92
N ILE A 13 0.80 -4.96 18.26
CA ILE A 13 0.68 -5.16 16.82
C ILE A 13 -0.36 -4.19 16.25
N GLY A 14 0.10 -3.29 15.38
CA GLY A 14 -0.70 -2.28 14.69
C GLY A 14 -0.17 -0.87 14.95
N SER A 15 0.14 -0.13 13.87
CA SER A 15 0.48 1.29 13.97
C SER A 15 -0.70 2.05 14.59
N PRO A 16 -0.47 2.95 15.56
CA PRO A 16 -1.48 3.91 15.99
C PRO A 16 -2.03 4.61 14.74
N GLN A 17 -3.34 4.55 14.52
CA GLN A 17 -3.97 5.26 13.41
C GLN A 17 -3.74 6.75 13.62
N GLY A 18 -2.77 7.32 12.89
CA GLY A 18 -2.25 8.67 13.07
C GLY A 18 -0.73 8.79 13.18
N GLY A 19 0.04 7.70 13.05
CA GLY A 19 1.48 7.78 12.92
C GLY A 19 1.89 8.45 11.59
N VAL A 20 2.47 9.65 11.66
CA VAL A 20 2.96 10.49 10.54
C VAL A 20 3.89 9.76 9.55
N VAL A 21 4.32 8.55 9.88
CA VAL A 21 5.29 7.72 9.17
C VAL A 21 4.62 6.64 8.29
N SER A 22 3.37 6.24 8.60
CA SER A 22 2.66 5.20 7.84
C SER A 22 2.46 5.55 6.36
N PRO A 23 2.10 6.80 5.98
CA PRO A 23 2.00 7.18 4.58
C PRO A 23 3.36 7.20 3.87
N LEU A 24 4.45 7.49 4.59
CA LEU A 24 5.80 7.56 4.03
C LEU A 24 6.36 6.17 3.73
N ILE A 25 6.20 5.22 4.65
CA ILE A 25 6.67 3.85 4.44
C ILE A 25 5.90 3.18 3.30
N ALA A 26 4.56 3.35 3.27
CA ALA A 26 3.75 2.87 2.16
C ALA A 26 4.20 3.48 0.82
N ASN A 27 4.46 4.79 0.77
CA ASN A 27 4.96 5.42 -0.44
C ASN A 27 6.34 4.94 -0.89
N ILE A 28 7.28 4.65 0.03
CA ILE A 28 8.61 4.13 -0.32
C ILE A 28 8.51 2.70 -0.86
N TYR A 29 7.72 1.84 -0.21
CA TYR A 29 7.51 0.47 -0.67
C TYR A 29 6.81 0.43 -2.04
N LEU A 30 5.78 1.26 -2.20
CA LEU A 30 4.99 1.32 -3.42
C LEU A 30 5.71 2.03 -4.58
N ASP A 31 6.73 2.86 -4.31
CA ASP A 31 7.57 3.44 -5.36
C ASP A 31 8.37 2.36 -6.12
N ALA A 32 8.93 1.37 -5.41
CA ALA A 32 9.61 0.25 -6.05
C ALA A 32 8.65 -0.58 -6.91
N PHE A 33 7.43 -0.80 -6.43
CA PHE A 33 6.36 -1.45 -7.20
C PHE A 33 6.02 -0.64 -8.46
N ASP A 34 5.83 0.67 -8.33
CA ASP A 34 5.49 1.56 -9.45
C ASP A 34 6.56 1.53 -10.54
N GLN A 35 7.83 1.62 -10.14
CA GLN A 35 8.97 1.57 -11.06
C GLN A 35 9.02 0.25 -11.84
N GLU A 36 8.82 -0.89 -11.17
CA GLU A 36 8.85 -2.20 -11.82
C GLU A 36 7.66 -2.39 -12.78
N MET A 37 6.46 -1.94 -12.38
CA MET A 37 5.27 -1.98 -13.24
C MET A 37 5.42 -1.08 -14.46
N MET A 38 5.97 0.12 -14.30
CA MET A 38 6.29 1.04 -15.41
C MET A 38 7.35 0.44 -16.33
N ARG A 39 8.39 -0.20 -15.79
CA ARG A 39 9.45 -0.87 -16.56
C ARG A 39 8.90 -2.01 -17.42
N ARG A 40 7.88 -2.74 -16.93
CA ARG A 40 7.15 -3.78 -17.68
C ARG A 40 6.14 -3.22 -18.68
N GLY A 41 5.97 -1.89 -18.75
CA GLY A 41 5.11 -1.21 -19.73
C GLY A 41 3.65 -1.07 -19.30
N TYR A 42 3.33 -1.28 -18.03
CA TYR A 42 1.98 -1.08 -17.52
C TYR A 42 1.68 0.41 -17.31
N ARG A 43 0.45 0.81 -17.61
CA ARG A 43 -0.07 2.14 -17.28
C ARG A 43 -0.75 2.05 -15.92
N ILE A 44 -0.15 2.70 -14.93
CA ILE A 44 -0.63 2.68 -13.54
C ILE A 44 -1.04 4.08 -13.08
N VAL A 45 -2.04 4.13 -12.20
CA VAL A 45 -2.42 5.33 -11.44
C VAL A 45 -2.51 4.91 -9.99
N ARG A 46 -1.79 5.59 -9.10
CA ARG A 46 -1.79 5.29 -7.67
C ARG A 46 -2.19 6.52 -6.86
N TYR A 47 -3.01 6.29 -5.83
CA TYR A 47 -3.37 7.29 -4.83
C TYR A 47 -3.21 6.68 -3.45
N ALA A 48 -2.16 7.10 -2.71
CA ALA A 48 -1.75 6.47 -1.46
C ALA A 48 -1.54 4.94 -1.63
N ASP A 49 -2.41 4.14 -1.01
CA ASP A 49 -2.46 2.68 -1.05
C ASP A 49 -3.38 2.11 -2.15
N ASP A 50 -4.19 2.94 -2.81
CA ASP A 50 -5.06 2.52 -3.91
C ASP A 50 -4.33 2.53 -5.26
N ILE A 51 -4.31 1.39 -5.98
CA ILE A 51 -3.62 1.22 -7.26
C ILE A 51 -4.59 0.79 -8.36
N LEU A 52 -4.55 1.49 -9.50
CA LEU A 52 -5.29 1.16 -10.72
C LEU A 52 -4.31 0.82 -11.84
N ILE A 53 -4.45 -0.38 -12.43
CA ILE A 53 -3.67 -0.82 -13.59
C ILE A 53 -4.56 -0.87 -14.83
N LEU A 54 -4.25 -0.05 -15.83
CA LEU A 54 -5.07 0.10 -17.04
C LEU A 54 -4.62 -0.86 -18.15
N CYS A 55 -5.51 -1.77 -18.53
CA CYS A 55 -5.25 -2.79 -19.56
C CYS A 55 -6.26 -2.68 -20.73
N ARG A 56 -5.84 -3.06 -21.94
CA ARG A 56 -6.69 -3.04 -23.15
C ARG A 56 -7.51 -4.31 -23.35
N SER A 57 -7.21 -5.38 -22.62
CA SER A 57 -7.90 -6.67 -22.73
C SER A 57 -7.97 -7.37 -21.38
N LYS A 58 -8.98 -8.22 -21.20
CA LYS A 58 -9.17 -9.03 -19.98
C LYS A 58 -7.94 -9.91 -19.69
N ARG A 59 -7.41 -10.59 -20.70
CA ARG A 59 -6.20 -11.40 -20.58
C ARG A 59 -4.99 -10.60 -20.09
N SER A 60 -4.82 -9.36 -20.59
CA SER A 60 -3.76 -8.47 -20.13
C SER A 60 -3.96 -8.03 -18.68
N ALA A 61 -5.22 -7.84 -18.26
CA ALA A 61 -5.56 -7.48 -16.88
C ALA A 61 -5.28 -8.64 -15.91
N GLU A 62 -5.64 -9.87 -16.29
CA GLU A 62 -5.35 -11.08 -15.52
C GLU A 62 -3.83 -11.27 -15.36
N HIS A 63 -3.06 -11.08 -16.44
CA HIS A 63 -1.61 -11.13 -16.39
C HIS A 63 -1.02 -10.02 -15.52
N ALA A 64 -1.53 -8.79 -15.63
CA ALA A 64 -1.10 -7.65 -14.81
C ALA A 64 -1.37 -7.90 -13.32
N MET A 65 -2.50 -8.52 -12.98
CA MET A 65 -2.84 -8.88 -11.61
C MET A 65 -1.85 -9.92 -11.05
N SER A 66 -1.56 -10.98 -11.82
CA SER A 66 -0.58 -12.00 -11.40
C SER A 66 0.79 -11.40 -11.16
N VAL A 67 1.24 -10.50 -12.04
CA VAL A 67 2.52 -9.80 -11.90
C VAL A 67 2.52 -8.88 -10.69
N ALA A 68 1.43 -8.13 -10.47
CA ALA A 68 1.33 -7.22 -9.35
C ALA A 68 1.39 -7.97 -8.01
N THR A 69 0.71 -9.13 -7.91
CA THR A 69 0.80 -10.00 -6.73
C THR A 69 2.23 -10.51 -6.50
N GLU A 70 2.92 -10.97 -7.55
CA GLU A 70 4.31 -11.46 -7.45
C GLU A 70 5.30 -10.38 -6.98
N ILE A 71 5.06 -9.11 -7.30
CA ILE A 71 5.94 -8.00 -6.88
C ILE A 71 5.64 -7.56 -5.44
N LEU A 72 4.41 -7.74 -4.97
CA LEU A 72 3.96 -7.28 -3.65
C LEU A 72 4.13 -8.31 -2.53
N GLU A 73 4.22 -9.61 -2.87
CA GLU A 73 4.56 -10.72 -1.98
C GLU A 73 6.08 -10.94 -1.86
#